data_AF-T1AK93-F1
#
_entry.id   AF-T1AK93-F1
#
_cell.length_a   1.000
_cell.length_b   1.000
_cell.length_c   1.000
_cell.angle_alpha   90.00
_cell.angle_beta   90.00
_cell.angle_gamma   90.00
#
_symmetry.space_group_name_H-M   'P 1'
#
loop_
_entity.id
_entity.type
_entity.pdbx_description
1 polymer ?
#
loop_
_entity_poly.entity_id
_entity_poly.type
_entity_poly.pdbx_seq_one_letter_code
_entity_poly.pdbx_strand_id
1 'polypeptide(L)'
;MPSPSYGRGAGGAVRPASSAGTGQPAAWTNLTPYVGTAPSPRWLSSMVYDPVNREMILFGGSLCPSLPCSGLYGDTWTYSAFHWTQLSPAVSPPPRYAAMMAWDAKDHYAVL
;
A
#
# COMPACT_ATOMS: atom_id res chain seq x y z
N MET A 1 4.75 13.79 33.97
CA MET A 1 4.29 12.69 33.08
C MET A 1 4.32 13.25 31.65
N PRO A 2 5.11 12.69 30.72
CA PRO A 2 5.11 13.14 29.33
C PRO A 2 4.04 12.41 28.52
N SER A 3 3.25 13.15 27.75
CA SER A 3 2.22 12.60 26.84
C SER A 3 2.86 11.96 25.60
N PRO A 4 2.31 10.85 25.06
CA PRO A 4 2.80 10.27 23.82
C PRO A 4 2.32 11.10 22.61
N SER A 5 3.28 11.62 21.84
CA SER A 5 3.01 12.25 20.54
C SER A 5 2.82 11.18 19.46
N TYR A 6 1.63 11.12 18.88
CA TYR A 6 1.36 10.24 17.73
C TYR A 6 2.00 10.79 16.46
N GLY A 7 3.10 10.16 16.03
CA GLY A 7 3.84 10.55 14.83
C GLY A 7 3.46 9.73 13.59
N ARG A 8 2.95 10.42 12.56
CA ARG A 8 2.97 10.08 11.11
C ARG A 8 2.53 8.68 10.68
N GLY A 9 1.40 8.60 9.98
CA GLY A 9 1.02 7.41 9.19
C GLY A 9 1.50 7.47 7.73
N ALA A 10 1.87 6.31 7.19
CA ALA A 10 1.46 5.80 5.87
C ALA A 10 2.08 4.40 5.62
N GLY A 11 1.24 3.37 5.43
CA GLY A 11 1.58 2.10 4.75
C GLY A 11 2.53 1.11 5.45
N GLY A 12 1.98 0.10 6.14
CA GLY A 12 2.78 -1.04 6.62
C GLY A 12 1.94 -2.19 7.19
N ALA A 13 1.67 -3.22 6.36
CA ALA A 13 0.91 -4.43 6.70
C ALA A 13 1.34 -5.61 5.80
N VAL A 14 1.34 -6.90 6.19
CA VAL A 14 1.05 -7.52 7.50
C VAL A 14 2.31 -8.20 8.09
N ARG A 15 2.38 -9.55 8.18
CA ARG A 15 3.47 -10.35 8.78
C ARG A 15 3.58 -11.70 8.02
N PRO A 16 4.66 -12.46 8.23
CA PRO A 16 4.50 -13.59 9.15
C PRO A 16 5.53 -13.62 10.28
N ALA A 17 5.12 -14.11 11.45
CA ALA A 17 6.03 -14.94 12.25
C ALA A 17 5.66 -16.39 11.99
N SER A 18 6.52 -17.11 11.29
CA SER A 18 6.51 -18.56 11.25
C SER A 18 7.43 -19.10 12.33
N SER A 19 6.92 -19.18 13.57
CA SER A 19 7.42 -20.13 14.57
C SER A 19 6.23 -20.88 15.15
N ALA A 20 5.88 -22.00 14.52
CA ALA A 20 5.00 -22.97 15.17
C ALA A 20 5.65 -23.38 16.51
N GLY A 21 4.90 -23.27 17.61
CA GLY A 21 5.27 -23.87 18.90
C GLY A 21 5.81 -22.95 20.00
N THR A 22 6.02 -21.64 19.80
CA THR A 22 6.41 -20.73 20.90
C THR A 22 5.57 -19.45 20.93
N GLY A 23 5.03 -19.11 22.11
CA GLY A 23 4.06 -18.04 22.32
C GLY A 23 4.63 -16.60 22.28
N GLN A 24 5.46 -16.29 21.29
CA GLN A 24 5.90 -14.91 21.04
C GLN A 24 4.73 -14.07 20.50
N PRO A 25 4.47 -12.87 21.06
CA PRO A 25 3.38 -12.02 20.59
C PRO A 25 3.62 -11.52 19.18
N ALA A 26 2.53 -11.13 18.51
CA ALA A 26 2.57 -10.69 17.12
C ALA A 26 3.25 -9.31 16.95
N ALA A 27 4.57 -9.28 16.87
CA ALA A 27 5.33 -8.05 16.66
C ALA A 27 5.23 -7.53 15.22
N TRP A 28 5.11 -6.21 15.08
CA TRP A 28 5.23 -5.46 13.84
C TRP A 28 6.70 -5.18 13.51
N THR A 29 7.09 -5.38 12.25
CA THR A 29 8.44 -5.04 11.76
C THR A 29 8.32 -3.88 10.78
N ASN A 30 9.08 -2.80 11.02
CA ASN A 30 9.18 -1.72 10.05
C ASN A 30 10.06 -2.16 8.88
N LEU A 31 9.49 -2.18 7.66
CA LEU A 31 10.18 -2.61 6.45
C LEU A 31 10.78 -1.45 5.63
N THR A 32 10.46 -0.19 5.95
CA THR A 32 10.93 1.00 5.22
C THR A 32 12.46 1.02 4.96
N PRO A 33 13.35 0.58 5.88
CA PRO A 33 14.79 0.53 5.61
C PRO A 33 15.21 -0.43 4.48
N TYR A 34 14.36 -1.38 4.08
CA TYR A 34 14.69 -2.47 3.17
C TYR A 34 14.03 -2.35 1.79
N VAL A 35 13.07 -1.43 1.61
CA VAL A 35 12.26 -1.37 0.36
C VAL A 35 12.82 -0.46 -0.75
N GLY A 36 13.88 0.30 -0.47
CA GLY A 36 14.49 1.21 -1.44
C GLY A 36 13.54 2.33 -1.89
N THR A 37 13.39 2.50 -3.21
CA THR A 37 12.40 3.41 -3.80
C THR A 37 11.00 2.92 -3.48
N ALA A 38 10.14 3.79 -2.96
CA ALA A 38 8.77 3.47 -2.56
C ALA A 38 7.80 4.58 -2.99
N PRO A 39 6.47 4.29 -3.05
CA PRO A 39 5.46 5.32 -3.28
C PRO A 39 5.57 6.44 -2.25
N SER A 40 5.41 7.70 -2.68
CA SER A 40 5.37 8.83 -1.74
C SER A 40 4.28 8.65 -0.66
N PRO A 41 4.48 9.16 0.57
CA PRO A 41 3.49 9.12 1.63
C PRO A 41 2.14 9.65 1.16
N ARG A 42 1.08 8.86 1.36
CA ARG A 42 -0.23 9.08 0.76
C ARG A 42 -1.35 8.63 1.70
N TRP A 43 -2.42 9.41 1.70
CA TRP A 43 -3.69 9.10 2.35
C TRP A 43 -4.64 8.47 1.33
N LEU A 44 -5.58 7.66 1.81
CA LEU A 44 -6.73 7.18 1.03
C LEU A 44 -6.36 6.56 -0.33
N SER A 45 -5.20 5.91 -0.43
CA SER A 45 -4.80 5.14 -1.61
C SER A 45 -5.57 3.82 -1.67
N SER A 46 -5.89 3.37 -2.88
CA SER A 46 -6.55 2.10 -3.12
C SER A 46 -5.51 0.99 -3.22
N MET A 47 -5.79 -0.19 -2.67
CA MET A 47 -4.84 -1.31 -2.69
C MET A 47 -5.57 -2.66 -2.71
N VAL A 48 -5.05 -3.60 -3.49
CA VAL A 48 -5.57 -4.97 -3.63
C VAL A 48 -4.41 -5.97 -3.72
N TYR A 49 -4.66 -7.25 -3.42
CA TYR A 49 -3.68 -8.33 -3.58
C TYR A 49 -3.96 -9.13 -4.85
N ASP A 50 -2.94 -9.32 -5.67
CA ASP A 50 -2.90 -10.28 -6.78
C ASP A 50 -2.36 -11.63 -6.26
N PRO A 51 -3.19 -12.69 -6.16
CA PRO A 51 -2.77 -14.00 -5.71
C PRO A 51 -2.00 -14.82 -6.78
N VAL A 52 -2.06 -14.44 -8.05
CA VAL A 52 -1.38 -15.11 -9.17
C VAL A 52 0.09 -14.70 -9.17
N ASN A 53 0.36 -13.39 -9.17
CA ASN A 53 1.72 -12.84 -9.13
C ASN A 53 2.28 -12.74 -7.69
N ARG A 54 1.40 -12.84 -6.68
CA ARG A 54 1.70 -12.73 -5.23
C ARG A 54 2.24 -11.36 -4.85
N GLU A 55 1.60 -10.32 -5.36
CA GLU A 55 1.97 -8.92 -5.16
C GLU A 55 0.79 -8.05 -4.70
N MET A 56 1.07 -6.98 -3.97
CA MET A 56 0.07 -5.95 -3.70
C MET A 56 0.09 -4.92 -4.83
N ILE A 57 -1.06 -4.58 -5.40
CA ILE A 57 -1.22 -3.48 -6.36
C ILE A 57 -1.78 -2.29 -5.60
N LEU A 58 -1.11 -1.13 -5.70
CA LEU A 58 -1.52 0.15 -5.13
C LEU A 58 -1.81 1.14 -6.25
N PHE A 59 -2.89 1.92 -6.11
CA PHE A 59 -3.22 3.01 -7.02
C PHE A 59 -3.60 4.30 -6.27
N GLY A 60 -3.08 5.42 -6.77
CA GLY A 60 -3.52 6.76 -6.40
C GLY A 60 -3.41 7.09 -4.90
N GLY A 61 -4.37 7.85 -4.39
CA GLY A 61 -4.35 8.46 -3.06
C GLY A 61 -4.07 9.96 -3.09
N SER A 62 -3.84 10.57 -1.92
CA SER A 62 -3.64 12.01 -1.78
C SER A 62 -2.48 12.38 -0.87
N LEU A 63 -1.80 13.49 -1.20
CA LEU A 63 -0.87 14.24 -0.35
C LEU A 63 -1.58 14.82 0.89
N CYS A 64 -2.82 15.27 0.74
CA CYS A 64 -3.52 16.04 1.76
C CYS A 64 -4.22 15.13 2.79
N PRO A 65 -4.16 15.48 4.10
CA PRO A 65 -4.93 14.81 5.15
C PRO A 65 -6.38 15.33 5.27
N SER A 66 -6.75 16.38 4.53
CA SER A 66 -8.06 17.04 4.57
C SER A 66 -8.51 17.49 3.18
N LEU A 67 -9.78 17.88 3.06
CA LEU A 67 -10.41 18.33 1.82
C LEU A 67 -10.62 19.86 1.78
N PRO A 68 -10.66 20.48 0.59
CA PRO A 68 -10.40 19.89 -0.73
C PRO A 68 -8.91 19.64 -0.96
N CYS A 69 -8.57 18.56 -1.68
CA CYS A 69 -7.18 18.22 -2.00
C CYS A 69 -6.86 18.37 -3.48
N SER A 70 -5.76 19.04 -3.80
CA SER A 70 -5.20 19.19 -5.15
C SER A 70 -4.02 18.26 -5.42
N GLY A 71 -3.30 17.80 -4.38
CA GLY A 71 -2.21 16.85 -4.51
C GLY A 71 -2.70 15.41 -4.62
N LEU A 72 -3.25 15.06 -5.78
CA LEU A 72 -3.76 13.71 -6.05
C LEU A 72 -2.73 12.88 -6.82
N TYR A 73 -2.62 11.62 -6.45
CA TYR A 73 -1.79 10.64 -7.15
C TYR A 73 -2.64 9.85 -8.16
N GLY A 74 -2.03 9.49 -9.29
CA GLY A 74 -2.59 8.60 -10.33
C GLY A 74 -1.55 7.61 -10.85
N ASP A 75 -0.51 7.37 -10.05
CA ASP A 75 0.49 6.35 -10.26
C ASP A 75 -0.02 4.98 -9.80
N THR A 76 0.48 3.93 -10.43
CA THR A 76 0.25 2.54 -10.05
C THR A 76 1.57 1.95 -9.58
N TRP A 77 1.56 1.21 -8.48
CA TRP A 77 2.73 0.52 -7.95
C TRP A 77 2.41 -0.92 -7.61
N THR A 78 3.36 -1.83 -7.79
CA THR A 78 3.30 -3.17 -7.21
C THR A 78 4.29 -3.32 -6.07
N TYR A 79 3.98 -4.20 -5.12
CA TYR A 79 4.86 -4.59 -4.02
C TYR A 79 4.97 -6.10 -3.93
N SER A 80 6.18 -6.62 -4.16
CA SER A 80 6.52 -8.03 -4.02
C SER A 80 7.96 -8.18 -3.53
N ALA A 81 8.23 -9.26 -2.78
CA ALA A 81 9.57 -9.59 -2.27
C ALA A 81 10.34 -8.41 -1.64
N PHE A 82 9.66 -7.56 -0.85
CA PHE A 82 10.19 -6.34 -0.23
C PHE A 82 10.58 -5.20 -1.17
N HIS A 83 10.15 -5.20 -2.44
CA HIS A 83 10.45 -4.13 -3.39
C HIS A 83 9.16 -3.50 -3.92
N TRP A 84 9.16 -2.17 -4.05
CA TRP A 84 8.12 -1.45 -4.76
C TRP A 84 8.55 -1.18 -6.20
N THR A 85 7.68 -1.47 -7.17
CA THR A 85 7.89 -1.18 -8.59
C THR A 85 6.81 -0.23 -9.08
N GLN A 86 7.19 0.93 -9.61
CA GLN A 86 6.23 1.83 -10.26
C GLN A 86 5.90 1.27 -11.65
N LEU A 87 4.62 1.05 -11.93
CA LEU A 87 4.15 0.67 -13.25
C LEU A 87 3.87 1.91 -14.09
N SER A 88 3.98 1.75 -15.41
CA SER A 88 3.54 2.74 -16.40
C SER A 88 2.54 2.12 -17.39
N PRO A 89 1.27 1.90 -16.99
CA PRO A 89 0.24 1.36 -17.88
C PRO A 89 -0.05 2.34 -19.03
N ALA A 90 -0.26 1.81 -20.23
CA ALA A 90 -0.59 2.63 -21.41
C ALA A 90 -1.95 3.35 -21.29
N VAL A 91 -2.85 2.83 -20.46
CA VAL A 91 -4.13 3.46 -20.08
C VAL A 91 -4.22 3.40 -18.55
N SER A 92 -4.44 4.56 -17.92
CA SER A 92 -4.57 4.69 -16.47
C SER A 92 -5.78 5.57 -16.12
N PRO A 93 -6.53 5.29 -15.05
CA PRO A 93 -7.58 6.18 -14.56
C PRO A 93 -7.00 7.55 -14.16
N PRO A 94 -7.77 8.65 -14.29
CA PRO A 94 -7.36 9.96 -13.75
C PRO A 94 -7.03 9.91 -12.25
N PRO A 95 -6.04 10.71 -11.78
CA PRO A 95 -5.64 10.81 -10.37
C PRO A 95 -6.83 10.97 -9.42
N ARG A 96 -6.85 10.17 -8.35
CA ARG A 96 -7.97 10.11 -7.40
C ARG A 96 -7.53 9.52 -6.05
N TYR A 97 -8.39 9.66 -5.07
CA TYR A 97 -8.26 9.11 -3.73
C TYR A 97 -9.59 8.48 -3.30
N ALA A 98 -9.56 7.63 -2.26
CA ALA A 98 -10.72 6.94 -1.69
C ALA A 98 -11.52 6.07 -2.69
N ALA A 99 -10.92 5.66 -3.82
CA ALA A 99 -11.48 4.64 -4.67
C ALA A 99 -11.34 3.25 -4.03
N MET A 100 -12.14 2.28 -4.48
CA MET A 100 -12.10 0.90 -4.00
C MET A 100 -11.46 0.02 -5.06
N MET A 101 -10.70 -1.00 -4.68
CA MET A 101 -10.17 -1.99 -5.62
C MET A 101 -10.62 -3.40 -5.25
N ALA A 102 -10.87 -4.22 -6.26
CA ALA A 102 -11.19 -5.63 -6.13
C ALA A 102 -10.34 -6.46 -7.10
N TRP A 103 -10.07 -7.72 -6.74
CA TRP A 103 -9.40 -8.66 -7.62
C TRP A 103 -10.44 -9.54 -8.31
N ASP A 104 -10.46 -9.53 -9.64
CA ASP A 104 -11.24 -10.47 -10.42
C ASP A 104 -10.49 -11.81 -10.47
N ALA A 105 -10.93 -12.74 -9.62
CA ALA A 105 -10.32 -14.07 -9.54
C ALA A 105 -10.56 -14.95 -10.77
N LYS A 106 -11.55 -14.62 -11.62
CA LYS A 106 -11.89 -15.38 -12.82
C LYS A 106 -11.04 -14.94 -14.01
N ASP A 107 -10.90 -13.64 -14.20
CA ASP A 107 -10.26 -13.05 -15.38
C ASP A 107 -8.86 -12.46 -15.08
N HIS A 108 -8.40 -12.58 -13.82
CA HIS A 108 -7.04 -12.29 -13.33
C HIS A 108 -6.56 -10.84 -13.50
N TYR A 109 -7.42 -9.88 -13.17
CA TYR A 109 -7.06 -8.46 -13.13
C TYR A 109 -7.59 -7.74 -11.89
N ALA A 110 -6.99 -6.59 -11.57
CA ALA A 110 -7.54 -5.65 -10.61
C ALA A 110 -8.59 -4.74 -11.26
N VAL A 111 -9.70 -4.50 -10.56
CA VAL A 111 -10.76 -3.55 -10.91
C VAL A 111 -10.74 -2.38 -9.91
N LEU A 112 -11.07 -1.17 -10.38
CA LEU A 112 -11.10 0.11 -9.64
C LEU A 112 -12.37 0.91 -9.98
#